data_AF-A0A2S9G4K4-F1
#
_entry.id   AF-A0A2S9G4K4-F1
#
_cell.length_a   1.000
_cell.length_b   1.000
_cell.length_c   1.000
_cell.angle_alpha   90.00
_cell.angle_beta   90.00
_cell.angle_gamma   90.00
#
_symmetry.space_group_name_H-M   'P 1'
#
loop_
_entity.id
_entity.type
_entity.pdbx_description
1 polymer ?
#
loop_
_entity_poly.entity_id
_entity_poly.type
_entity_poly.pdbx_seq_one_letter_code
_entity_poly.pdbx_strand_id
1 'polypeptide(L)'
;DSTEAVDPLLPEVAWSWLVDALEERAEHVTALGGTVTATTSVRYGDISGPPRAHQLELRASWTATTLELGPHVEAFCEVLEHAA
;
A
#
# COMPACT_ATOMS: atom_id res chain seq x y z
N ASP A 1 -22.54 -8.16 11.35
CA ASP A 1 -21.93 -7.48 12.50
C ASP A 1 -20.92 -6.48 12.03
N SER A 2 -21.06 -5.23 12.50
CA SER A 2 -20.45 -4.02 11.95
C SER A 2 -19.11 -3.67 12.60
N THR A 3 -18.34 -4.69 12.99
CA THR A 3 -17.19 -4.55 13.90
C THR A 3 -15.84 -4.56 13.18
N GLU A 4 -15.78 -4.31 11.88
CA GLU A 4 -14.50 -3.93 11.25
C GLU A 4 -14.12 -2.53 11.75
N ALA A 5 -13.57 -2.51 12.97
CA ALA A 5 -12.61 -1.53 13.37
C ALA A 5 -11.49 -1.61 12.33
N VAL A 6 -11.29 -0.53 11.59
CA VAL A 6 -10.14 -0.37 10.70
C VAL A 6 -8.91 -0.67 11.52
N ASP A 7 -8.11 -1.63 11.08
CA ASP A 7 -6.85 -1.93 11.73
C ASP A 7 -6.01 -0.64 11.71
N PRO A 8 -5.70 -0.05 12.88
CA PRO A 8 -4.90 1.17 12.94
C PRO A 8 -3.51 0.97 12.32
N LEU A 9 -3.07 -0.27 12.12
CA LEU A 9 -1.80 -0.65 11.51
C LEU A 9 -1.86 -0.83 9.99
N LEU A 10 -3.03 -0.63 9.36
CA LEU A 10 -3.19 -0.76 7.89
C LEU A 10 -2.16 0.07 7.09
N PRO A 11 -1.83 1.32 7.45
CA PRO A 11 -0.79 2.07 6.77
C PRO A 11 0.59 1.42 6.85
N GLU A 12 0.96 0.91 8.03
CA GLU A 12 2.24 0.25 8.29
C GLU A 12 2.33 -1.09 7.56
N VAL A 13 1.24 -1.85 7.52
CA VAL A 13 1.14 -3.12 6.78
C VAL A 13 1.25 -2.87 5.27
N ALA A 14 0.53 -1.87 4.74
CA ALA A 14 0.64 -1.53 3.33
C ALA A 14 2.04 -1.04 2.94
N TRP A 15 2.74 -0.36 3.86
CA TRP A 15 4.14 0.00 3.65
C TRP A 15 5.07 -1.22 3.69
N SER A 16 4.83 -2.17 4.60
CA SER A 16 5.66 -3.38 4.71
C SER A 16 5.58 -4.22 3.45
N TRP A 17 4.41 -4.36 2.81
CA TRP A 17 4.28 -5.08 1.53
C TRP A 17 5.27 -4.58 0.47
N LEU A 18 5.46 -3.25 0.38
CA LEU A 18 6.43 -2.69 -0.56
C LEU A 18 7.87 -2.98 -0.15
N VAL A 19 8.19 -2.85 1.13
CA VAL A 19 9.54 -3.14 1.64
C VAL A 19 9.89 -4.61 1.39
N ASP A 20 9.01 -5.51 1.79
CA ASP A 20 9.18 -6.96 1.69
C ASP A 20 9.31 -7.38 0.21
N ALA A 21 8.42 -6.90 -0.67
CA ALA A 21 8.49 -7.22 -2.10
C ALA A 21 9.77 -6.70 -2.77
N LEU A 22 10.27 -5.53 -2.35
CA LEU A 22 11.55 -5.00 -2.83
C LEU A 22 12.72 -5.83 -2.29
N GLU A 23 12.71 -6.22 -1.02
CA GLU A 23 13.77 -7.05 -0.43
C GLU A 23 13.83 -8.46 -1.05
N GLU A 24 12.68 -9.04 -1.39
CA GLU A 24 12.60 -10.38 -1.97
C GLU A 24 13.01 -10.43 -3.45
N ARG A 25 12.70 -9.37 -4.23
CA ARG A 25 12.91 -9.37 -5.68
C ARG A 25 14.05 -8.49 -6.15
N ALA A 26 14.24 -7.32 -5.54
CA ALA A 26 15.24 -6.34 -5.95
C ALA A 26 16.45 -6.39 -5.01
N GLU A 27 17.58 -6.93 -5.47
CA GLU A 27 18.80 -7.14 -4.67
C GLU A 27 19.15 -5.93 -3.77
N HIS A 28 19.19 -4.72 -4.34
CA HIS A 28 19.52 -3.50 -3.60
C HIS A 28 18.80 -2.27 -4.17
N VAL A 29 18.14 -1.53 -3.28
CA VAL A 29 17.55 -0.21 -3.57
C VAL A 29 18.15 0.86 -2.67
N THR A 30 18.16 2.11 -3.13
CA THR A 30 18.55 3.26 -2.30
C THR A 30 17.46 4.34 -2.34
N ALA A 31 17.50 5.26 -1.37
CA ALA A 31 16.51 6.33 -1.26
C ALA A 31 15.04 5.84 -1.25
N LEU A 32 14.78 4.66 -0.68
CA LEU A 32 13.42 4.16 -0.47
C LEU A 32 12.69 5.09 0.50
N GLY A 33 11.58 5.66 0.04
CA GLY A 33 10.76 6.54 0.84
C GLY A 33 9.38 6.71 0.22
N GLY A 34 8.43 7.15 1.03
CA GLY A 34 7.05 7.29 0.60
C GLY A 34 6.11 7.66 1.72
N THR A 35 4.83 7.65 1.39
CA THR A 35 3.72 7.89 2.31
C THR A 35 2.59 6.92 2.02
N VAL A 36 1.97 6.40 3.08
CA VAL A 36 0.68 5.71 2.99
C VAL A 36 -0.37 6.58 3.66
N THR A 37 -1.46 6.85 2.94
CA THR A 37 -2.61 7.62 3.44
C THR A 37 -3.81 6.70 3.53
N ALA A 38 -4.34 6.50 4.75
CA ALA A 38 -5.59 5.79 4.98
C ALA A 38 -6.73 6.77 5.20
N THR A 39 -7.79 6.67 4.39
CA THR A 39 -9.01 7.46 4.53
C THR A 39 -10.16 6.55 4.93
N THR A 40 -10.84 6.90 6.02
CA THR A 40 -12.07 6.24 6.46
C THR A 40 -13.24 7.21 6.38
N SER A 41 -14.26 6.83 5.63
CA SER A 41 -15.50 7.59 5.48
C SER A 41 -16.65 6.84 6.11
N VAL A 42 -17.37 7.50 7.03
CA VAL A 42 -18.64 7.01 7.58
C VAL A 42 -19.76 7.88 7.05
N ARG A 43 -20.78 7.27 6.45
CA ARG A 43 -21.94 7.96 5.90
C ARG A 43 -23.07 7.96 6.93
N TYR A 44 -23.75 9.10 7.07
CA TYR A 44 -24.90 9.28 7.95
C TYR A 44 -26.07 9.87 7.15
N GLY A 45 -27.30 9.58 7.57
CA GLY A 45 -28.51 10.04 6.87
C GLY A 45 -28.73 9.34 5.53
N ASP A 46 -29.31 10.04 4.56
CA ASP A 46 -29.73 9.50 3.25
C ASP A 46 -28.63 9.56 2.18
N ILE A 47 -27.36 9.47 2.60
CA ILE A 47 -26.22 9.47 1.66
C ILE A 47 -26.07 8.07 1.06
N SER A 48 -26.27 7.96 -0.25
CA SER A 48 -26.12 6.71 -1.00
C SER A 48 -24.68 6.16 -0.97
N GLY A 49 -24.55 4.84 -1.05
CA GLY A 49 -23.27 4.13 -1.05
C GLY A 49 -23.09 3.27 0.21
N PRO A 50 -21.96 2.55 0.33
CA PRO A 50 -21.73 1.70 1.49
C PRO A 50 -21.65 2.55 2.77
N PRO A 51 -22.22 2.11 3.90
CA PRO A 51 -22.25 2.88 5.16
C PRO A 51 -20.87 3.30 5.65
N ARG A 52 -19.85 2.50 5.32
CA ARG A 52 -18.44 2.79 5.54
C ARG A 52 -17.68 2.57 4.24
N ALA A 53 -16.70 3.41 3.97
CA ALA A 53 -15.73 3.21 2.90
C ALA A 53 -14.33 3.45 3.43
N HIS A 54 -13.40 2.63 2.98
CA HIS A 54 -11.98 2.70 3.32
C HIS A 54 -11.18 2.80 2.03
N GLN A 55 -10.20 3.70 2.02
CA GLN A 55 -9.30 3.88 0.89
C GLN A 55 -7.88 3.98 1.42
N LEU A 56 -6.98 3.23 0.79
CA LEU A 56 -5.55 3.34 0.98
C LEU A 56 -4.93 3.95 -0.27
N GLU A 57 -4.10 4.96 -0.08
CA GLU A 57 -3.24 5.52 -1.12
C GLU A 57 -1.79 5.35 -0.70
N LEU A 58 -1.01 4.61 -1.50
CA LEU A 58 0.44 4.48 -1.35
C LEU A 58 1.14 5.32 -2.42
N ARG A 59 2.07 6.17 -1.99
CA ARG A 59 2.98 6.92 -2.85
C ARG A 59 4.40 6.59 -2.43
N ALA A 60 5.20 6.03 -3.32
CA ALA A 60 6.56 5.65 -3.00
C ALA A 60 7.52 5.95 -4.14
N SER A 61 8.80 6.08 -3.80
CA SER A 61 9.91 6.20 -4.72
C SER A 61 11.14 5.51 -4.16
N TRP A 62 11.94 4.94 -5.03
CA TRP A 62 13.25 4.37 -4.73
C TRP A 62 14.16 4.47 -5.96
N THR A 63 15.46 4.30 -5.75
CA THR A 63 16.49 4.30 -6.79
C THR A 63 17.06 2.89 -6.94
N ALA A 64 16.94 2.32 -8.13
CA ALA A 64 17.63 1.08 -8.50
C ALA A 64 19.14 1.29 -8.49
N THR A 65 19.88 0.30 -7.99
CA THR A 65 21.36 0.34 -7.96
C THR A 65 22.00 -0.20 -9.24
N THR A 66 21.22 -0.89 -10.06
CA THR A 66 21.64 -1.47 -11.35
C THR A 66 20.65 -1.08 -12.46
N LEU A 67 20.95 -1.44 -13.70
CA LEU A 67 20.06 -1.24 -14.85
C LEU A 67 18.97 -2.33 -14.97
N GLU A 68 19.00 -3.34 -14.11
CA GLU A 68 18.02 -4.44 -14.08
C GLU A 68 16.73 -3.95 -13.40
N LEU A 69 15.87 -3.28 -14.16
CA LEU A 69 14.64 -2.69 -13.62
C LEU A 69 13.47 -3.68 -13.50
N GLY A 70 13.55 -4.84 -14.17
CA GLY A 70 12.50 -5.86 -14.18
C GLY A 70 12.03 -6.27 -12.78
N PRO A 71 12.95 -6.67 -11.88
CA PRO A 71 12.58 -7.09 -10.52
C PRO A 71 11.91 -5.99 -9.68
N HIS A 72 12.24 -4.71 -9.93
CA HIS A 72 11.57 -3.60 -9.25
C HIS A 72 10.11 -3.41 -9.69
N VAL A 73 9.82 -3.67 -10.97
CA VAL A 73 8.43 -3.63 -11.48
C VAL A 73 7.64 -4.81 -10.93
N GLU A 74 8.23 -6.00 -10.91
CA GLU A 74 7.60 -7.19 -10.32
C GLU A 74 7.29 -6.99 -8.83
N ALA A 75 8.22 -6.41 -8.07
CA ALA A 75 7.99 -6.06 -6.66
C ALA A 75 6.79 -5.13 -6.50
N PHE A 76 6.68 -4.10 -7.36
CA PHE A 76 5.54 -3.20 -7.30
C PHE A 76 4.22 -3.89 -7.69
N CYS A 77 4.23 -4.80 -8.67
CA CYS A 77 3.07 -5.59 -9.03
C CYS A 77 2.60 -6.47 -7.86
N GLU A 78 3.52 -7.08 -7.12
CA GLU A 78 3.20 -7.88 -5.94
C GLU A 78 2.49 -7.06 -4.85
N VAL A 79 2.89 -5.80 -4.64
CA VAL A 79 2.16 -4.89 -3.74
C VAL A 79 0.71 -4.67 -4.20
N LEU A 80 0.50 -4.54 -5.51
CA LEU A 80 -0.85 -4.36 -6.07
C LEU A 80 -1.71 -5.61 -5.90
N GLU A 81 -1.12 -6.80 -5.94
CA GLU A 81 -1.83 -8.07 -5.70
C GLU A 81 -2.30 -8.19 -4.24
N HIS A 82 -1.52 -7.69 -3.28
CA HIS A 82 -1.92 -7.64 -1.86
C HIS A 82 -3.01 -6.60 -1.56
N ALA A 83 -3.10 -5.56 -2.39
CA ALA A 83 -4.06 -4.47 -2.24
C ALA A 83 -5.39 -4.71 -3.00
N ALA A 84 -5.48 -5.77 -3.80
CA ALA A 84 -6.66 -6.13 -4.61
C ALA A 84 -7.67 -6.98 -3.83
#